data_AF-A0A524FZ34-F1
#
_entry.id   AF-A0A524FZ34-F1
#
_cell.length_a   1.000
_cell.length_b   1.000
_cell.length_c   1.000
_cell.angle_alpha   90.00
_cell.angle_beta   90.00
_cell.angle_gamma   90.00
#
_symmetry.space_group_name_H-M   'P 1'
#
loop_
_entity.id
_entity.type
_entity.pdbx_description
1 polymer ?
#
loop_
_entity_poly.entity_id
_entity_poly.type
_entity_poly.pdbx_seq_one_letter_code
_entity_poly.pdbx_strand_id
1 'polypeptide(L)'
;MYFEINKKILLIEINKIYKLLIYLIKFEIYKEFEAELKLIKVEIASPDDIDFLREFTQQLVEGLGQQFDPKRFDWGIQRRLYDPLQRHGILIAINEDNNEIAGMIIAELRIDPFGMSEGYIKQLYLKNEYRGQGVGQLLLKKALEHLKRIKVEKVKVNIKDQAVEASKLYEKMNFKKVYEVLELDLTKDYPND
;
A
#
# COMPACT_ATOMS: atom_id res chain seq x y z
N MET A 1 -3.82 46.37 -36.89
CA MET A 1 -3.89 46.51 -35.42
C MET A 1 -5.13 45.83 -34.82
N TYR A 2 -6.34 46.09 -35.32
CA TYR A 2 -7.59 45.46 -34.82
C TYR A 2 -7.62 43.92 -34.94
N PHE A 3 -7.10 43.37 -36.03
CA PHE A 3 -7.10 41.92 -36.30
C PHE A 3 -6.20 41.12 -35.34
N GLU A 4 -5.05 41.69 -34.96
CA GLU A 4 -4.10 41.13 -33.99
C GLU A 4 -4.69 41.07 -32.56
N ILE A 5 -5.44 42.10 -32.18
CA ILE A 5 -6.09 42.19 -30.86
C ILE A 5 -7.18 41.12 -30.73
N ASN A 6 -8.03 40.95 -31.76
CA ASN A 6 -9.07 39.92 -31.76
C ASN A 6 -8.49 38.50 -31.71
N LYS A 7 -7.33 38.27 -32.37
CA LYS A 7 -6.64 36.97 -32.33
C LYS A 7 -6.09 36.64 -30.93
N LYS A 8 -5.56 37.64 -30.22
CA LYS A 8 -5.12 37.48 -28.81
C LYS A 8 -6.28 37.21 -27.86
N ILE A 9 -7.40 37.91 -28.01
CA ILE A 9 -8.60 37.70 -27.17
C ILE A 9 -9.12 36.27 -27.37
N LEU A 10 -9.25 35.83 -28.63
CA LEU A 10 -9.68 34.48 -28.96
C LEU A 10 -8.75 33.41 -28.36
N LEU A 11 -7.43 33.64 -28.40
CA LEU A 11 -6.45 32.71 -27.81
C LEU A 11 -6.60 32.60 -26.28
N ILE A 12 -6.92 33.70 -25.59
CA ILE A 12 -7.15 33.72 -24.14
C ILE A 12 -8.42 32.92 -23.80
N GLU A 13 -9.49 33.10 -24.56
CA GLU A 13 -10.75 32.35 -24.35
C GLU A 13 -10.57 30.86 -24.59
N ILE A 14 -9.89 30.46 -25.66
CA ILE A 14 -9.56 29.05 -25.94
C ILE A 14 -8.76 28.44 -24.77
N ASN A 15 -7.76 29.14 -24.25
CA ASN A 15 -6.96 28.66 -23.12
C ASN A 15 -7.79 28.52 -21.82
N LYS A 16 -8.76 29.42 -21.58
CA LYS A 16 -9.69 29.29 -20.45
C LYS A 16 -10.59 28.06 -20.60
N ILE A 17 -11.13 27.83 -21.80
CA ILE A 17 -11.97 26.66 -22.10
C ILE A 17 -11.15 25.38 -21.92
N TYR A 18 -9.91 25.33 -22.43
CA TYR A 18 -9.02 24.16 -22.24
C TYR A 18 -8.75 23.85 -20.78
N LYS A 19 -8.46 24.87 -19.96
CA LYS A 19 -8.27 24.69 -18.50
C LYS A 19 -9.53 24.17 -17.82
N LEU A 20 -10.69 24.71 -18.19
CA LEU A 20 -11.97 24.28 -17.63
C LEU A 20 -12.29 22.82 -18.03
N LEU A 21 -12.04 22.45 -19.29
CA LEU A 21 -12.23 21.09 -19.77
C LEU A 21 -11.33 20.09 -19.02
N ILE A 22 -10.04 20.42 -18.83
CA ILE A 22 -9.13 19.59 -18.02
C ILE A 22 -9.63 19.44 -16.58
N TYR A 23 -10.14 20.52 -15.98
CA TYR A 23 -10.69 20.47 -14.62
C TYR A 23 -11.93 19.58 -14.54
N LEU A 24 -12.86 19.71 -15.49
CA LEU A 24 -14.08 18.89 -15.53
C LEU A 24 -13.77 17.41 -15.75
N ILE A 25 -12.85 17.09 -16.66
CA ILE A 25 -12.38 15.71 -16.89
C ILE A 25 -11.80 15.14 -15.60
N LYS A 26 -10.90 15.89 -14.92
CA LYS A 26 -10.35 15.45 -13.63
C LYS A 26 -11.45 15.22 -12.60
N PHE A 27 -12.42 16.13 -12.51
CA PHE A 27 -13.50 16.04 -11.54
C PHE A 27 -14.37 14.79 -11.73
N GLU A 28 -14.74 14.46 -12.97
CA GLU A 28 -15.49 13.22 -13.25
C GLU A 28 -14.66 11.97 -12.95
N ILE A 29 -13.37 11.95 -13.32
CA ILE A 29 -12.45 10.86 -12.95
C ILE A 29 -12.35 10.70 -11.41
N TYR A 30 -12.28 11.81 -10.66
CA TYR A 30 -12.25 11.75 -9.20
C TYR A 30 -13.54 11.17 -8.61
N LYS A 31 -14.71 11.50 -9.16
CA LYS A 31 -15.97 10.90 -8.72
C LYS A 31 -16.02 9.40 -8.98
N GLU A 32 -15.53 8.97 -10.15
CA GLU A 32 -15.47 7.55 -10.52
C GLU A 32 -14.59 6.78 -9.53
N PHE A 33 -13.38 7.28 -9.23
CA PHE A 33 -12.52 6.68 -8.20
C PHE A 33 -13.13 6.72 -6.79
N GLU A 34 -13.85 7.78 -6.41
CA GLU A 34 -14.55 7.79 -5.12
C GLU A 34 -15.70 6.78 -5.07
N ALA A 35 -16.36 6.52 -6.21
CA ALA A 35 -17.37 5.49 -6.31
C ALA A 35 -16.75 4.09 -6.22
N GLU A 36 -15.68 3.82 -6.95
CA GLU A 36 -14.92 2.56 -6.87
C GLU A 36 -14.37 2.31 -5.46
N LEU A 37 -13.79 3.34 -4.82
CA LEU A 37 -13.27 3.20 -3.46
C LEU A 37 -14.36 2.84 -2.43
N LYS A 38 -15.62 3.28 -2.65
CA LYS A 38 -16.75 2.90 -1.78
C LYS A 38 -17.12 1.42 -1.90
N LEU A 39 -16.76 0.77 -3.00
CA LEU A 39 -16.96 -0.66 -3.24
C LEU A 39 -15.81 -1.52 -2.70
N ILE A 40 -14.75 -0.88 -2.18
CA ILE A 40 -13.63 -1.61 -1.61
C ILE A 40 -13.89 -1.89 -0.13
N LYS A 41 -14.12 -3.16 0.17
CA LYS A 41 -14.20 -3.70 1.52
C LYS A 41 -12.83 -4.15 1.99
N VAL A 42 -12.50 -3.91 3.26
CA VAL A 42 -11.30 -4.46 3.89
C VAL A 42 -11.66 -5.49 4.94
N GLU A 43 -11.10 -6.68 4.80
CA GLU A 43 -11.34 -7.81 5.68
C GLU A 43 -10.03 -8.38 6.26
N ILE A 44 -10.15 -9.18 7.32
CA ILE A 44 -9.03 -9.93 7.87
C ILE A 44 -8.86 -11.18 7.00
N ALA A 45 -7.64 -11.44 6.55
CA ALA A 45 -7.36 -12.63 5.76
C ALA A 45 -7.54 -13.91 6.60
N SER A 46 -8.03 -14.94 5.95
CA SER A 46 -8.24 -16.28 6.46
C SER A 46 -7.23 -17.25 5.86
N PRO A 47 -7.12 -18.49 6.38
CA PRO A 47 -6.34 -19.53 5.75
C PRO A 47 -6.73 -19.83 4.29
N ASP A 48 -7.98 -19.56 3.90
CA ASP A 48 -8.47 -19.80 2.54
C ASP A 48 -7.90 -18.79 1.53
N ASP A 49 -7.34 -17.67 2.01
CA ASP A 49 -6.75 -16.61 1.16
C ASP A 49 -5.27 -16.87 0.82
N ILE A 50 -4.70 -18.00 1.24
CA ILE A 50 -3.26 -18.26 1.18
C ILE A 50 -2.69 -18.18 -0.24
N ASP A 51 -3.44 -18.62 -1.24
CA ASP A 51 -3.01 -18.64 -2.63
C ASP A 51 -2.84 -17.22 -3.19
N PHE A 52 -3.79 -16.33 -2.90
CA PHE A 52 -3.71 -14.92 -3.29
C PHE A 52 -2.63 -14.17 -2.50
N LEU A 53 -2.48 -14.46 -1.20
CA LEU A 53 -1.40 -13.91 -0.38
C LEU A 53 -0.03 -14.31 -0.95
N ARG A 54 0.12 -15.54 -1.42
CA ARG A 54 1.34 -16.03 -2.07
C ARG A 54 1.61 -15.27 -3.35
N GLU A 55 0.62 -15.18 -4.23
CA GLU A 55 0.72 -14.46 -5.50
C GLU A 55 1.13 -13.00 -5.29
N PHE A 56 0.50 -12.32 -4.35
CA PHE A 56 0.80 -10.91 -4.05
C PHE A 56 2.16 -10.72 -3.38
N THR A 57 2.58 -11.62 -2.48
CA THR A 57 3.93 -11.56 -1.94
C THR A 57 4.96 -11.80 -3.04
N GLN A 58 4.72 -12.74 -3.95
CA GLN A 58 5.60 -13.00 -5.08
C GLN A 58 5.73 -11.75 -5.97
N GLN A 59 4.62 -11.17 -6.42
CA GLN A 59 4.61 -9.96 -7.26
C GLN A 59 5.29 -8.77 -6.56
N LEU A 60 5.08 -8.62 -5.25
CA LEU A 60 5.76 -7.58 -4.46
C LEU A 60 7.27 -7.81 -4.40
N VAL A 61 7.72 -9.03 -4.12
CA VAL A 61 9.14 -9.37 -3.97
C VAL A 61 9.88 -9.21 -5.30
N GLU A 62 9.32 -9.77 -6.38
CA GLU A 62 9.89 -9.69 -7.73
C GLU A 62 9.85 -8.25 -8.27
N GLY A 63 8.78 -7.50 -8.00
CA GLY A 63 8.69 -6.07 -8.33
C GLY A 63 9.72 -5.20 -7.60
N LEU A 64 10.29 -5.68 -6.49
CA LEU A 64 11.40 -5.07 -5.77
C LEU A 64 12.78 -5.61 -6.19
N GLY A 65 12.85 -6.38 -7.28
CA GLY A 65 14.08 -6.97 -7.82
C GLY A 65 14.67 -8.09 -6.97
N GLN A 66 13.87 -8.71 -6.10
CA GLN A 66 14.28 -9.84 -5.26
C GLN A 66 13.72 -11.15 -5.78
N GLN A 67 14.38 -12.26 -5.47
CA GLN A 67 13.87 -13.59 -5.78
C GLN A 67 12.85 -14.02 -4.72
N PHE A 68 11.68 -14.47 -5.17
CA PHE A 68 10.68 -15.06 -4.28
C PHE A 68 11.13 -16.45 -3.81
N ASP A 69 11.07 -16.69 -2.50
CA ASP A 69 11.34 -17.99 -1.88
C ASP A 69 10.02 -18.58 -1.36
N PRO A 70 9.45 -19.61 -2.03
CA PRO A 70 8.19 -20.22 -1.64
C PRO A 70 8.23 -20.86 -0.24
N LYS A 71 9.36 -21.47 0.15
CA LYS A 71 9.47 -22.14 1.46
C LYS A 71 9.45 -21.12 2.59
N ARG A 72 10.18 -20.01 2.43
CA ARG A 72 10.17 -18.90 3.39
C ARG A 72 8.79 -18.25 3.48
N PHE A 73 8.09 -18.12 2.35
CA PHE A 73 6.70 -17.66 2.35
C PHE A 73 5.81 -18.60 3.16
N ASP A 74 5.84 -19.91 2.87
CA ASP A 74 4.98 -20.91 3.52
C ASP A 74 5.17 -20.91 5.04
N TRP A 75 6.42 -20.93 5.52
CA TRP A 75 6.70 -20.87 6.95
C TRP A 75 6.26 -19.55 7.58
N GLY A 76 6.49 -18.44 6.89
CA GLY A 76 6.13 -17.12 7.38
C GLY A 76 4.61 -16.92 7.46
N ILE A 77 3.87 -17.32 6.42
CA ILE A 77 2.44 -17.08 6.34
C ILE A 77 1.66 -17.99 7.28
N GLN A 78 2.04 -19.27 7.40
CA GLN A 78 1.43 -20.18 8.36
C GLN A 78 1.57 -19.64 9.78
N ARG A 79 2.78 -19.23 10.18
CA ARG A 79 2.98 -18.64 11.52
C ARG A 79 2.04 -17.47 11.79
N ARG A 80 1.83 -16.58 10.82
CA ARG A 80 0.97 -15.41 10.98
C ARG A 80 -0.51 -15.74 11.02
N LEU A 81 -0.98 -16.61 10.13
CA LEU A 81 -2.40 -16.98 10.03
C LEU A 81 -2.88 -17.77 11.26
N TYR A 82 -2.00 -18.56 11.89
CA TYR A 82 -2.35 -19.37 13.06
C TYR A 82 -2.03 -18.71 14.41
N ASP A 83 -1.17 -17.70 14.46
CA ASP A 83 -0.86 -16.97 15.71
C ASP A 83 -2.01 -15.99 16.06
N PRO A 84 -2.71 -16.16 17.21
CA PRO A 84 -3.80 -15.28 17.61
C PRO A 84 -3.43 -13.79 17.72
N LEU A 85 -2.16 -13.50 18.00
CA LEU A 85 -1.65 -12.12 18.11
C LEU A 85 -1.36 -11.49 16.74
N GLN A 86 -1.14 -12.31 15.70
CA GLN A 86 -0.74 -11.82 14.37
C GLN A 86 -1.81 -11.99 13.31
N ARG A 87 -2.70 -12.98 13.42
CA ARG A 87 -3.67 -13.33 12.36
C ARG A 87 -4.58 -12.17 11.96
N HIS A 88 -4.92 -11.29 12.91
CA HIS A 88 -5.76 -10.12 12.66
C HIS A 88 -5.00 -8.94 12.02
N GLY A 89 -3.69 -9.09 11.80
CA GLY A 89 -2.81 -8.11 11.18
C GLY A 89 -2.60 -8.35 9.68
N ILE A 90 -3.11 -9.45 9.12
CA ILE A 90 -3.17 -9.66 7.68
C ILE A 90 -4.53 -9.18 7.19
N LEU A 91 -4.56 -8.16 6.34
CA LEU A 91 -5.79 -7.60 5.79
C LEU A 91 -5.76 -7.65 4.26
N ILE A 92 -6.91 -7.90 3.65
CA ILE A 92 -7.12 -7.89 2.21
C ILE A 92 -8.15 -6.83 1.84
N ALA A 93 -7.97 -6.20 0.68
CA ALA A 93 -8.95 -5.32 0.07
C ALA A 93 -9.69 -6.08 -1.03
N ILE A 94 -11.02 -6.10 -0.98
CA ILE A 94 -11.90 -6.83 -1.89
C ILE A 94 -12.81 -5.82 -2.57
N ASN A 95 -12.91 -5.88 -3.89
CA ASN A 95 -13.90 -5.15 -4.66
C ASN A 95 -15.23 -5.91 -4.61
N GLU A 96 -16.25 -5.30 -4.01
CA GLU A 96 -17.56 -5.94 -3.75
C GLU A 96 -18.35 -6.22 -5.04
N ASP A 97 -18.09 -5.52 -6.14
CA ASP A 97 -18.84 -5.68 -7.40
C ASP A 97 -18.45 -6.96 -8.15
N ASN A 98 -17.15 -7.28 -8.15
CA ASN A 98 -16.60 -8.41 -8.92
C ASN A 98 -15.94 -9.48 -8.03
N ASN A 99 -15.96 -9.30 -6.71
CA ASN A 99 -15.32 -10.15 -5.71
C ASN A 99 -13.81 -10.33 -5.92
N GLU A 100 -13.16 -9.37 -6.57
CA GLU A 100 -11.73 -9.41 -6.84
C GLU A 100 -10.93 -8.87 -5.65
N ILE A 101 -9.86 -9.57 -5.28
CA ILE A 101 -8.91 -9.05 -4.30
C ILE A 101 -8.02 -8.00 -4.99
N ALA A 102 -8.12 -6.75 -4.52
CA ALA A 102 -7.41 -5.57 -5.01
C ALA A 102 -5.98 -5.45 -4.46
N GLY A 103 -5.74 -6.00 -3.26
CA GLY A 103 -4.44 -5.94 -2.62
C GLY A 103 -4.46 -6.43 -1.17
N MET A 104 -3.31 -6.32 -0.52
CA MET A 104 -3.12 -6.79 0.87
C MET A 104 -2.19 -5.88 1.66
N ILE A 105 -2.32 -5.94 2.99
CA ILE A 105 -1.35 -5.39 3.93
C ILE A 105 -1.09 -6.39 5.05
N ILE A 106 0.18 -6.52 5.44
CA ILE A 106 0.61 -7.32 6.60
C ILE A 106 1.19 -6.38 7.64
N ALA A 107 0.53 -6.30 8.79
CA ALA A 107 0.95 -5.57 9.98
C ALA A 107 1.22 -6.55 11.12
N GLU A 108 2.42 -6.54 11.67
CA GLU A 108 2.84 -7.44 12.75
C GLU A 108 2.93 -6.70 14.08
N LEU A 109 2.51 -7.35 15.17
CA LEU A 109 2.93 -6.97 16.51
C LEU A 109 4.34 -7.54 16.77
N ARG A 110 5.23 -6.69 17.26
CA ARG A 110 6.54 -7.03 17.81
C ARG A 110 6.58 -6.57 19.25
N ILE A 111 6.96 -7.49 20.14
CA ILE A 111 7.22 -7.14 21.53
C ILE A 111 8.72 -6.87 21.61
N ASP A 112 9.06 -5.63 21.90
CA ASP A 112 10.44 -5.23 22.15
C ASP A 112 10.92 -5.85 23.49
N PRO A 113 12.20 -6.28 23.61
CA PRO A 113 12.74 -6.87 24.84
C PRO A 113 12.65 -5.95 26.07
N PHE A 114 12.54 -4.63 25.87
CA PHE A 114 12.35 -3.62 26.91
C PHE A 114 10.86 -3.38 27.25
N GLY A 115 9.96 -4.20 26.70
CA GLY A 115 8.54 -4.25 27.06
C GLY A 115 7.62 -3.33 26.25
N MET A 116 8.15 -2.54 25.31
CA MET A 116 7.34 -1.70 24.42
C MET A 116 6.70 -2.52 23.29
N SER A 117 5.42 -2.29 23.02
CA SER A 117 4.72 -2.88 21.88
C SER A 117 4.97 -2.05 20.61
N GLU A 118 5.61 -2.67 19.63
CA GLU A 118 5.88 -2.06 18.32
C GLU A 118 5.09 -2.77 17.22
N GLY A 119 4.32 -2.01 16.45
CA GLY A 119 3.68 -2.47 15.23
C GLY A 119 4.62 -2.33 14.05
N TYR A 120 4.56 -3.24 13.10
CA TYR A 120 5.41 -3.20 11.94
C TYR A 120 4.63 -3.46 10.66
N ILE A 121 4.60 -2.47 9.76
CA ILE A 121 4.03 -2.67 8.42
C ILE A 121 5.07 -3.40 7.58
N LYS A 122 4.83 -4.68 7.29
CA LYS A 122 5.77 -5.57 6.62
C LYS A 122 5.64 -5.59 5.11
N GLN A 123 4.41 -5.70 4.64
CA GLN A 123 4.10 -5.81 3.23
C GLN A 123 2.85 -4.99 2.96
N LEU A 124 2.90 -4.22 1.88
CA LEU A 124 1.74 -3.55 1.31
C LEU A 124 1.84 -3.73 -0.20
N TYR A 125 0.84 -4.38 -0.77
CA TYR A 125 0.77 -4.63 -2.20
C TYR A 125 -0.61 -4.27 -2.73
N LEU A 126 -0.64 -3.67 -3.92
CA LEU A 126 -1.85 -3.40 -4.69
C LEU A 126 -1.60 -3.83 -6.13
N LYS A 127 -2.60 -4.49 -6.72
CA LYS A 127 -2.72 -4.63 -8.17
C LYS A 127 -2.67 -3.24 -8.84
N ASN A 128 -2.09 -3.16 -10.03
CA ASN A 128 -1.76 -1.89 -10.68
C ASN A 128 -3.00 -1.02 -10.93
N GLU A 129 -4.09 -1.64 -11.36
CA GLU A 129 -5.38 -1.05 -11.64
C GLU A 129 -6.01 -0.37 -10.40
N TYR A 130 -5.73 -0.86 -9.19
CA TYR A 130 -6.24 -0.30 -7.93
C TYR A 130 -5.29 0.74 -7.29
N ARG A 131 -4.16 1.06 -7.94
CA ARG A 131 -3.22 2.09 -7.44
C ARG A 131 -3.71 3.49 -7.76
N GLY A 132 -3.29 4.46 -6.94
CA GLY A 132 -3.69 5.86 -7.11
C GLY A 132 -5.12 6.18 -6.69
N GLN A 133 -5.94 5.18 -6.37
CA GLN A 133 -7.35 5.33 -6.02
C GLN A 133 -7.65 5.44 -4.51
N GLY A 134 -6.62 5.40 -3.66
CA GLY A 134 -6.78 5.46 -2.19
C GLY A 134 -6.92 4.11 -1.48
N VAL A 135 -6.96 2.98 -2.21
CA VAL A 135 -7.04 1.63 -1.61
C VAL A 135 -5.91 1.35 -0.62
N GLY A 136 -4.67 1.73 -0.96
CA GLY A 136 -3.51 1.56 -0.06
C GLY A 136 -3.63 2.38 1.23
N GLN A 137 -4.25 3.57 1.15
CA GLN A 137 -4.54 4.39 2.33
C GLN A 137 -5.62 3.75 3.21
N LEU A 138 -6.65 3.16 2.59
CA LEU A 138 -7.71 2.43 3.29
C LEU A 138 -7.13 1.21 4.03
N LEU A 139 -6.33 0.38 3.36
CA LEU A 139 -5.63 -0.77 3.96
C LEU A 139 -4.75 -0.34 5.13
N LEU A 140 -3.91 0.67 4.93
CA LEU A 140 -3.01 1.17 5.98
C LEU A 140 -3.80 1.73 7.17
N LYS A 141 -4.89 2.47 6.93
CA LYS A 141 -5.76 2.95 8.01
C LYS A 141 -6.33 1.79 8.83
N LYS A 142 -6.82 0.73 8.18
CA LYS A 142 -7.37 -0.45 8.85
C LYS A 142 -6.32 -1.24 9.63
N ALA A 143 -5.12 -1.39 9.09
CA ALA A 143 -3.99 -1.96 9.81
C ALA A 143 -3.64 -1.13 11.07
N LEU A 144 -3.59 0.19 10.96
CA LEU A 144 -3.35 1.07 12.12
C LEU A 144 -4.47 1.01 13.16
N GLU A 145 -5.74 0.90 12.74
CA GLU A 145 -6.88 0.68 13.64
C GLU A 145 -6.73 -0.65 14.41
N HIS A 146 -6.31 -1.72 13.72
CA HIS A 146 -6.02 -3.00 14.36
C HIS A 146 -4.88 -2.88 15.39
N LEU A 147 -3.74 -2.28 15.03
CA LEU A 147 -2.59 -2.10 15.92
C LEU A 147 -2.96 -1.25 17.15
N LYS A 148 -3.76 -0.19 16.98
CA LYS A 148 -4.28 0.63 18.09
C LYS A 148 -5.15 -0.17 19.05
N ARG A 149 -6.03 -1.05 18.53
CA ARG A 149 -6.92 -1.88 19.34
C ARG A 149 -6.14 -2.85 20.25
N ILE A 150 -4.99 -3.34 19.78
CA ILE A 150 -4.09 -4.19 20.59
C ILE A 150 -3.05 -3.38 21.39
N LYS A 151 -3.24 -2.06 21.53
CA LYS A 151 -2.42 -1.14 22.33
C LYS A 151 -0.94 -1.11 21.92
N VAL A 152 -0.66 -1.16 20.61
CA VAL A 152 0.66 -0.84 20.08
C VAL A 152 0.98 0.63 20.29
N GLU A 153 2.16 0.93 20.82
CA GLU A 153 2.60 2.30 21.11
C GLU A 153 3.19 3.00 19.90
N LYS A 154 3.97 2.27 19.09
CA LYS A 154 4.68 2.83 17.92
C LYS A 154 4.54 1.91 16.72
N VAL A 155 4.36 2.49 15.53
CA VAL A 155 4.31 1.73 14.27
C VAL A 155 5.49 2.12 13.40
N LYS A 156 6.20 1.13 12.86
CA LYS A 156 7.39 1.29 12.01
C LYS A 156 7.16 0.65 10.65
N VAL A 157 7.89 1.15 9.66
CA VAL A 157 7.98 0.60 8.31
C VAL A 157 9.36 0.90 7.74
N ASN A 158 9.94 -0.05 7.00
CA ASN A 158 11.13 0.19 6.20
C ASN A 158 10.72 0.50 4.76
N ILE A 159 11.28 1.55 4.19
CA ILE A 159 11.02 1.98 2.82
C ILE A 159 12.37 1.93 2.10
N LYS A 160 12.45 1.20 0.99
CA LYS A 160 13.62 1.28 0.09
C LYS A 160 13.57 2.62 -0.66
N ASP A 161 14.72 3.22 -0.95
CA ASP A 161 14.79 4.53 -1.61
C ASP A 161 14.05 4.58 -2.96
N GLN A 162 13.94 3.44 -3.64
CA GLN A 162 13.25 3.31 -4.92
C GLN A 162 11.72 3.32 -4.80
N ALA A 163 11.15 3.16 -3.60
CA ALA A 163 9.71 3.04 -3.34
C ALA A 163 9.03 4.41 -3.13
N VAL A 164 9.13 5.30 -4.13
CA VAL A 164 8.66 6.71 -4.05
C VAL A 164 7.15 6.81 -3.74
N GLU A 165 6.33 5.96 -4.34
CA GLU A 165 4.87 5.97 -4.10
C GLU A 165 4.52 5.59 -2.66
N ALA A 166 5.22 4.58 -2.12
CA ALA A 166 5.06 4.15 -0.74
C ALA A 166 5.47 5.28 0.23
N SER A 167 6.57 5.99 -0.03
CA SER A 167 7.00 7.14 0.78
C SER A 167 5.89 8.19 0.90
N LYS A 168 5.27 8.57 -0.23
CA LYS A 168 4.18 9.56 -0.24
C LYS A 168 2.97 9.10 0.56
N LEU A 169 2.63 7.81 0.50
CA LEU A 169 1.54 7.24 1.29
C LEU A 169 1.84 7.36 2.80
N TYR A 170 3.02 6.93 3.23
CA TYR A 170 3.39 6.96 4.65
C TYR A 170 3.51 8.40 5.19
N GLU A 171 4.05 9.33 4.39
CA GLU A 171 4.09 10.77 4.73
C GLU A 171 2.68 11.35 4.94
N LYS A 172 1.74 11.07 4.02
CA LYS A 172 0.32 11.46 4.17
C LYS A 172 -0.33 10.89 5.44
N MET A 173 0.17 9.75 5.90
CA MET A 173 -0.29 9.06 7.11
C MET A 173 0.51 9.45 8.37
N ASN A 174 1.28 10.54 8.32
CA ASN A 174 2.06 11.10 9.41
C ASN A 174 3.19 10.20 9.94
N PHE A 175 3.66 9.24 9.15
CA PHE A 175 4.92 8.57 9.46
C PHE A 175 6.07 9.56 9.29
N LYS A 176 7.06 9.48 10.19
CA LYS A 176 8.25 10.34 10.18
C LYS A 176 9.49 9.47 10.14
N LYS A 177 10.53 9.93 9.45
CA LYS A 177 11.85 9.31 9.49
C LYS A 177 12.41 9.43 10.91
N VAL A 178 12.95 8.33 11.44
CA VAL A 178 13.51 8.28 12.79
C VAL A 178 15.00 7.92 12.75
N TYR A 179 15.36 6.87 12.01
CA TYR A 179 16.72 6.40 11.84
C TYR A 179 16.90 5.70 10.49
N GLU A 180 18.16 5.47 10.12
CA GLU A 180 18.56 4.71 8.94
C GLU A 180 18.75 3.23 9.30
N VAL A 181 18.50 2.35 8.33
CA VAL A 181 18.70 0.90 8.47
C VAL A 181 20.00 0.54 7.77
N LEU A 182 20.94 -0.05 8.51
CA LEU A 182 22.18 -0.61 7.98
C LEU A 182 22.02 -2.13 7.85
N GLU A 183 22.45 -2.69 6.72
CA GLU A 183 22.36 -4.12 6.42
C GLU A 183 23.75 -4.67 6.10
N LEU A 184 24.11 -5.81 6.70
CA LEU A 184 25.27 -6.61 6.34
C LEU A 184 24.77 -7.94 5.78
N ASP A 185 25.07 -8.20 4.50
CA ASP A 185 24.71 -9.44 3.83
C ASP A 185 25.74 -10.55 4.13
N LEU A 186 25.32 -11.51 4.95
CA LEU A 186 26.12 -12.68 5.34
C LEU A 186 25.83 -13.92 4.46
N THR A 187 24.98 -13.81 3.44
CA THR A 187 24.64 -14.98 2.59
C THR A 187 25.86 -15.56 1.88
N LYS A 188 26.87 -14.73 1.62
CA LYS A 188 28.15 -15.14 1.05
C LYS A 188 28.97 -16.04 1.98
N ASP A 189 28.70 -16.01 3.28
CA ASP A 189 29.41 -16.80 4.28
C ASP A 189 28.84 -18.22 4.42
N TYR A 190 27.65 -18.48 3.85
CA TYR A 190 26.96 -19.77 3.89
C TYR A 190 26.45 -20.17 2.49
N PRO A 191 27.32 -20.61 1.56
CA PRO A 191 26.95 -20.73 0.15
C PRO A 191 25.90 -21.78 -0.20
N ASN A 192 25.44 -22.66 0.71
CA ASN A 192 24.55 -23.78 0.36
C ASN A 192 23.76 -24.32 1.58
N ASP A 193 22.66 -23.66 1.96
CA ASP A 193 21.56 -24.30 2.71
C ASP A 193 20.23 -24.13 1.95
#